data_AF-A0A8J8KLP9-F1
#
_entry.id   AF-A0A8J8KLP9-F1
#
_cell.length_a   1.000
_cell.length_b   1.000
_cell.length_c   1.000
_cell.angle_alpha   90.00
_cell.angle_beta   90.00
_cell.angle_gamma   90.00
#
_symmetry.space_group_name_H-M   'P 1'
#
loop_
_entity.id
_entity.type
_entity.pdbx_description
1 polymer ?
#
loop_
_entity_poly.entity_id
_entity_poly.type
_entity_poly.pdbx_seq_one_letter_code
_entity_poly.pdbx_strand_id
1 'polypeptide(L)'
;MLRYANRIRRWAYPLVLVVIAAVTVVAGASPAQADYIYCPPDNGPCYIVVTGGGDGGGGGGGGGGGGGGGGRDVCLDPQLGEIPCYRDSLGWYNPTDGCYYDRLTLPPSDPAWGGHDPSDGSIYQKWCYDGGAAGFVNSGIEFLADPPPGYGGLPSVLEIALRAINALPIAGPAIGLVPRPGSTGLVGLPVWMWTEVTPETWGTQSATASVPGLSVTATARSRQISWDMGDGSTKVCPNEGTPYTAASGGDYSPTCGYRYTEPSRDKRIAGHPGQYRVEGTTTWHVTWVATTGETGELDVARSSTTYIRIDEMQVVTR
;
A
#
# COMPACT_ATOMS: atom_id res chain seq x y z
N MET A 1 95.92 49.47 7.10
CA MET A 1 95.21 48.80 8.20
C MET A 1 93.71 48.94 7.97
N LEU A 2 92.94 47.85 8.13
CA LEU A 2 91.47 47.71 8.18
C LEU A 2 90.67 48.08 6.91
N ARG A 3 90.26 47.10 6.08
CA ARG A 3 89.02 46.28 6.10
C ARG A 3 87.72 47.07 5.86
N TYR A 4 87.03 46.79 4.73
CA TYR A 4 85.59 46.44 4.69
C TYR A 4 85.21 45.94 3.27
N ALA A 5 84.79 44.69 3.14
CA ALA A 5 84.28 44.09 1.91
C ALA A 5 82.81 43.72 2.10
N ASN A 6 81.93 44.29 1.27
CA ASN A 6 80.48 44.12 1.32
C ASN A 6 80.06 42.77 0.73
N ARG A 7 79.27 42.00 1.50
CA ARG A 7 78.64 40.74 1.08
C ARG A 7 77.37 40.99 0.25
N ILE A 8 77.31 40.37 -0.93
CA ILE A 8 76.12 40.25 -1.76
C ILE A 8 75.29 39.06 -1.24
N ARG A 9 74.02 39.29 -0.86
CA ARG A 9 73.06 38.23 -0.50
C ARG A 9 72.09 38.01 -1.66
N ARG A 10 72.16 36.82 -2.27
CA ARG A 10 71.25 36.31 -3.30
C ARG A 10 69.91 35.93 -2.66
N TRP A 11 68.81 36.36 -3.25
CA TRP A 11 67.44 35.98 -2.87
C TRP A 11 66.99 34.79 -3.72
N ALA A 12 66.58 33.71 -3.08
CA ALA A 12 65.98 32.53 -3.72
C ALA A 12 64.46 32.62 -3.58
N TYR A 13 63.74 32.56 -4.70
CA TYR A 13 62.28 32.43 -4.73
C TYR A 13 61.90 30.95 -4.69
N PRO A 14 60.97 30.50 -3.83
CA PRO A 14 60.46 29.13 -3.88
C PRO A 14 59.36 29.00 -4.94
N LEU A 15 59.48 27.97 -5.78
CA LEU A 15 58.48 27.50 -6.75
C LEU A 15 57.30 26.89 -5.99
N VAL A 16 56.10 27.47 -6.10
CA VAL A 16 54.85 26.90 -5.56
C VAL A 16 54.18 26.07 -6.66
N LEU A 17 54.15 24.75 -6.48
CA LEU A 17 53.38 23.80 -7.31
C LEU A 17 51.92 23.81 -6.85
N VAL A 18 51.02 24.26 -7.72
CA VAL A 18 49.55 24.19 -7.51
C VAL A 18 49.07 22.82 -7.97
N VAL A 19 48.65 21.96 -7.03
CA VAL A 19 47.98 20.69 -7.31
C VAL A 19 46.46 20.96 -7.38
N ILE A 20 45.88 20.84 -8.58
CA ILE A 20 44.42 20.93 -8.77
C ILE A 20 43.83 19.56 -8.44
N ALA A 21 43.19 19.43 -7.29
CA ALA A 21 42.40 18.25 -6.94
C ALA A 21 41.06 18.30 -7.68
N ALA A 22 40.84 17.39 -8.63
CA ALA A 22 39.55 17.20 -9.26
C ALA A 22 38.59 16.53 -8.26
N VAL A 23 37.63 17.30 -7.74
CA VAL A 23 36.54 16.78 -6.92
C VAL A 23 35.48 16.19 -7.87
N THR A 24 35.48 14.87 -8.03
CA THR A 24 34.36 14.17 -8.69
C THR A 24 33.18 14.14 -7.75
N VAL A 25 32.18 14.99 -8.02
CA VAL A 25 30.85 14.89 -7.38
C VAL A 25 30.18 13.63 -7.93
N VAL A 26 30.16 12.56 -7.13
CA VAL A 26 29.28 11.42 -7.39
C VAL A 26 27.88 11.87 -7.01
N ALA A 27 27.07 12.21 -8.02
CA ALA A 27 25.63 12.33 -7.83
C ALA A 27 25.12 10.95 -7.38
N GLY A 28 24.75 10.82 -6.11
CA GLY A 28 24.09 9.62 -5.62
C GLY A 28 22.74 9.51 -6.32
N ALA A 29 22.60 8.54 -7.21
CA ALA A 29 21.28 8.13 -7.67
C ALA A 29 20.49 7.67 -6.44
N SER A 30 19.40 8.35 -6.11
CA SER A 30 18.43 7.84 -5.14
C SER A 30 18.04 6.43 -5.58
N PRO A 31 18.01 5.42 -4.68
CA PRO A 31 17.55 4.10 -5.07
C PRO A 31 16.12 4.24 -5.60
N ALA A 32 15.90 3.83 -6.85
CA ALA A 32 14.55 3.62 -7.36
C ALA A 32 13.91 2.54 -6.47
N GLN A 33 12.95 2.94 -5.65
CA GLN A 33 12.10 2.01 -4.93
C GLN A 33 11.17 1.38 -5.97
N ALA A 34 10.91 0.08 -5.86
CA ALA A 34 9.90 -0.57 -6.68
C ALA A 34 8.52 -0.29 -6.10
N ASP A 35 7.51 -0.28 -6.96
CA ASP A 35 6.11 -0.20 -6.56
C ASP A 35 5.77 -1.30 -5.55
N TYR A 36 4.97 -0.97 -4.54
CA TYR A 36 4.65 -1.90 -3.45
C TYR A 36 3.18 -1.75 -3.01
N ILE A 37 2.66 -2.79 -2.37
CA ILE A 37 1.30 -2.78 -1.81
C ILE A 37 1.34 -2.19 -0.40
N TYR A 38 0.52 -1.17 -0.17
CA TYR A 38 0.27 -0.59 1.15
C TYR A 38 -1.17 -0.90 1.58
N CYS A 39 -1.31 -1.38 2.82
CA CYS A 39 -2.60 -1.63 3.46
C CYS A 39 -2.77 -0.67 4.63
N PRO A 40 -3.68 0.32 4.52
CA PRO A 40 -4.01 1.20 5.63
C PRO A 40 -4.52 0.43 6.86
N PRO A 41 -4.23 0.90 8.08
CA PRO A 41 -4.70 0.27 9.32
C PRO A 41 -6.16 0.57 9.66
N ASP A 42 -6.92 1.26 8.81
CA ASP A 42 -8.29 1.76 9.05
C ASP A 42 -9.38 0.79 8.56
N ASN A 43 -9.06 -0.50 8.39
CA ASN A 43 -9.87 -1.51 7.70
C ASN A 43 -10.13 -1.24 6.21
N GLY A 44 -9.50 -0.22 5.64
CA GLY A 44 -9.60 0.10 4.23
C GLY A 44 -9.00 -0.99 3.32
N PRO A 45 -9.31 -0.90 2.02
CA PRO A 45 -8.65 -1.72 1.02
C PRO A 45 -7.17 -1.35 0.91
N CYS A 46 -6.35 -2.32 0.56
CA CYS A 46 -4.97 -2.08 0.16
C CYS A 46 -4.92 -1.39 -1.21
N TYR A 47 -3.84 -0.67 -1.49
CA TYR A 47 -3.55 -0.06 -2.79
C TYR A 47 -2.06 -0.13 -3.12
N ILE A 48 -1.69 0.12 -4.38
CA ILE A 48 -0.29 0.17 -4.81
C ILE A 48 0.26 1.59 -4.64
N VAL A 49 1.42 1.73 -4.01
CA VAL A 49 2.18 2.97 -3.95
C VAL A 49 3.22 2.93 -5.06
N VAL A 50 3.17 3.94 -5.93
CA VAL A 50 4.13 4.14 -7.02
C VAL A 50 5.23 5.06 -6.54
N THR A 51 6.48 4.60 -6.56
CA THR A 51 7.62 5.41 -6.08
C THR A 51 8.41 6.00 -7.24
N GLY A 52 8.08 7.24 -7.61
CA GLY A 52 8.86 8.09 -8.52
C GLY A 52 9.84 8.99 -7.75
N GLY A 53 11.08 9.13 -8.24
CA GLY A 53 12.08 9.97 -7.57
C GLY A 53 11.81 11.47 -7.66
N GLY A 54 11.91 12.17 -6.53
CA GLY A 54 12.28 13.59 -6.43
C GLY A 54 11.16 14.57 -6.06
N ASP A 55 11.40 15.33 -4.99
CA ASP A 55 10.64 16.50 -4.52
C ASP A 55 10.41 17.59 -5.57
N GLY A 56 9.24 18.24 -5.53
CA GLY A 56 9.09 19.64 -5.94
C GLY A 56 7.78 20.04 -6.62
N GLY A 57 6.96 20.81 -5.90
CA GLY A 57 6.13 21.88 -6.50
C GLY A 57 4.67 21.51 -6.83
N GLY A 58 3.73 22.14 -6.11
CA GLY A 58 2.32 22.13 -6.47
C GLY A 58 2.06 22.72 -7.86
N GLY A 59 1.14 22.10 -8.58
CA GLY A 59 0.61 22.56 -9.86
C GLY A 59 -0.17 21.43 -10.51
N GLY A 60 -1.48 21.58 -10.60
CA GLY A 60 -2.36 20.58 -11.21
C GLY A 60 -1.98 20.26 -12.65
N GLY A 61 -2.19 19.01 -13.04
CA GLY A 61 -2.03 18.54 -14.41
C GLY A 61 -2.13 17.02 -14.45
N GLY A 62 -3.22 16.51 -15.02
CA GLY A 62 -3.32 15.11 -15.39
C GLY A 62 -2.25 14.75 -16.42
N GLY A 63 -1.76 13.52 -16.34
CA GLY A 63 -0.77 12.99 -17.27
C GLY A 63 -0.30 11.64 -16.79
N GLY A 64 -0.46 10.63 -17.65
CA GLY A 64 -0.13 9.25 -17.36
C GLY A 64 1.35 9.02 -17.06
N GLY A 65 1.60 7.87 -16.46
CA GLY A 65 2.94 7.37 -16.17
C GLY A 65 2.85 5.89 -15.87
N GLY A 66 2.69 5.08 -16.92
CA GLY A 66 3.15 3.70 -16.88
C GLY A 66 4.68 3.72 -16.79
N GLY A 67 5.26 2.80 -16.02
CA GLY A 67 6.71 2.78 -15.86
C GLY A 67 7.26 1.73 -14.91
N GLY A 68 7.08 0.45 -15.24
CA GLY A 68 8.21 -0.47 -15.24
C GLY A 68 8.40 -1.42 -14.05
N GLY A 69 8.16 -2.71 -14.31
CA GLY A 69 8.66 -3.78 -13.45
C GLY A 69 8.32 -5.20 -13.92
N GLY A 70 9.03 -5.71 -14.93
CA GLY A 70 9.42 -7.13 -14.92
C GLY A 70 8.59 -8.16 -15.67
N GLY A 71 7.78 -7.80 -16.66
CA GLY A 71 7.16 -8.76 -17.57
C GLY A 71 7.11 -8.15 -18.97
N ARG A 72 7.58 -8.88 -19.99
CA ARG A 72 7.25 -8.55 -21.38
C ARG A 72 5.77 -8.87 -21.51
N ASP A 73 4.89 -7.88 -21.38
CA ASP A 73 3.47 -8.06 -21.61
C ASP A 73 3.29 -8.42 -23.09
N VAL A 74 3.10 -9.72 -23.35
CA VAL A 74 2.87 -10.27 -24.67
C VAL A 74 1.37 -10.32 -24.90
N CYS A 75 0.92 -9.66 -25.95
CA CYS A 75 -0.43 -9.73 -26.47
C CYS A 75 -0.46 -10.66 -27.67
N LEU A 76 -1.62 -11.28 -27.92
CA LEU A 76 -1.82 -12.19 -29.05
C LEU A 76 -2.61 -11.48 -30.15
N ASP A 77 -1.99 -11.37 -31.32
CA ASP A 77 -2.63 -10.92 -32.54
C ASP A 77 -3.05 -12.11 -33.40
N PRO A 78 -4.30 -12.16 -33.89
CA PRO A 78 -4.80 -13.29 -34.70
C PRO A 78 -3.99 -13.57 -35.98
N GLN A 79 -3.33 -12.56 -36.54
CA GLN A 79 -2.58 -12.65 -37.79
C GLN A 79 -1.07 -12.72 -37.57
N LEU A 80 -0.56 -12.01 -36.55
CA LEU A 80 0.87 -11.84 -36.29
C LEU A 80 1.40 -12.74 -35.17
N GLY A 81 0.53 -13.35 -34.36
CA GLY A 81 0.91 -14.11 -33.19
C GLY A 81 1.33 -13.21 -32.02
N GLU A 82 2.40 -13.56 -31.33
CA GLU A 82 2.88 -12.79 -30.17
C GLU A 82 3.40 -11.41 -30.58
N ILE A 83 2.85 -10.36 -29.97
CA ILE A 83 3.24 -8.97 -30.16
C ILE A 83 3.36 -8.25 -28.81
N PRO A 84 4.06 -7.11 -28.72
CA PRO A 84 4.08 -6.31 -27.49
C PRO A 84 2.68 -5.72 -27.19
N CYS A 85 2.22 -5.77 -25.94
CA CYS A 85 0.97 -5.10 -25.56
C CYS A 85 1.05 -3.57 -25.65
N TYR A 86 2.25 -2.99 -25.62
CA TYR A 86 2.49 -1.56 -25.78
C TYR A 86 3.66 -1.29 -26.73
N ARG A 87 3.55 -0.24 -27.53
CA ARG A 87 4.63 0.29 -28.37
C ARG A 87 4.65 1.80 -28.28
N ASP A 88 5.80 2.40 -27.98
CA ASP A 88 5.96 3.86 -27.80
C ASP A 88 5.39 4.70 -28.96
N SER A 89 5.41 4.20 -30.19
CA SER A 89 4.92 4.93 -31.36
C SER A 89 3.48 4.63 -31.77
N LEU A 90 2.84 3.62 -31.17
CA LEU A 90 1.48 3.18 -31.55
C LEU A 90 0.49 3.19 -30.37
N GLY A 91 0.98 3.13 -29.14
CA GLY A 91 0.17 3.05 -27.92
C GLY A 91 -0.07 1.61 -27.46
N TRP A 92 -1.26 1.34 -26.90
CA TRP A 92 -1.66 0.05 -26.33
C TRP A 92 -2.44 -0.81 -27.32
N TYR A 93 -2.16 -2.10 -27.35
CA TYR A 93 -2.81 -3.06 -28.25
C TYR A 93 -4.22 -3.42 -27.77
N ASN A 94 -5.19 -3.32 -28.67
CA ASN A 94 -6.55 -3.78 -28.47
C ASN A 94 -6.75 -5.15 -29.14
N PRO A 95 -6.95 -6.23 -28.35
CA PRO A 95 -7.10 -7.58 -28.89
C PRO A 95 -8.43 -7.81 -29.60
N THR A 96 -9.39 -6.90 -29.49
CA THR A 96 -10.73 -7.06 -30.07
C THR A 96 -10.73 -6.70 -31.56
N ASP A 97 -9.95 -5.69 -31.96
CA ASP A 97 -9.90 -5.19 -33.33
C ASP A 97 -8.50 -5.28 -33.97
N GLY A 98 -7.48 -5.68 -33.22
CA GLY A 98 -6.12 -5.83 -33.71
C GLY A 98 -5.39 -4.51 -33.94
N CYS A 99 -5.86 -3.41 -33.35
CA CYS A 99 -5.26 -2.09 -33.50
C CYS A 99 -4.56 -1.63 -32.22
N TYR A 100 -3.52 -0.81 -32.37
CA TYR A 100 -2.95 -0.05 -31.27
C TYR A 100 -3.65 1.31 -31.13
N TYR A 101 -3.79 1.77 -29.89
CA TYR A 101 -4.40 3.03 -29.53
C TYR A 101 -3.46 3.85 -28.65
N ASP A 102 -3.10 5.04 -29.11
CA ASP A 102 -2.37 6.03 -28.34
C ASP A 102 -3.30 7.18 -27.95
N ARG A 103 -3.27 7.61 -26.68
CA ARG A 103 -4.19 8.68 -26.22
C ARG A 103 -3.57 10.03 -26.53
N LEU A 104 -4.27 10.82 -27.33
CA LEU A 104 -3.84 12.15 -27.66
C LEU A 104 -4.10 13.11 -26.50
N THR A 105 -3.10 13.94 -26.20
CA THR A 105 -3.25 15.06 -25.26
C THR A 105 -3.57 16.30 -26.07
N LEU A 106 -4.84 16.73 -26.04
CA LEU A 106 -5.35 17.83 -26.84
C LEU A 106 -5.99 18.90 -25.95
N PRO A 107 -5.89 20.20 -26.29
CA PRO A 107 -6.60 21.24 -25.56
C PRO A 107 -8.12 21.07 -25.71
N PRO A 108 -8.93 21.51 -24.73
CA PRO A 108 -10.38 21.41 -24.81
C PRO A 108 -11.02 22.07 -26.04
N SER A 109 -10.34 23.07 -26.63
CA SER A 109 -10.79 23.78 -27.82
C SER A 109 -10.40 23.12 -29.15
N ASP A 110 -9.76 21.95 -29.13
CA ASP A 110 -9.26 21.30 -30.34
C ASP A 110 -10.41 20.84 -31.26
N PRO A 111 -10.39 21.13 -32.57
CA PRO A 111 -11.41 20.65 -33.50
C PRO A 111 -11.56 19.12 -33.55
N ALA A 112 -10.52 18.36 -33.17
CA ALA A 112 -10.55 16.91 -33.13
C ALA A 112 -11.66 16.36 -32.21
N TRP A 113 -12.09 17.12 -31.21
CA TRP A 113 -13.21 16.74 -30.34
C TRP A 113 -14.52 16.55 -31.08
N GLY A 114 -14.70 17.13 -32.28
CA GLY A 114 -15.89 16.87 -33.10
C GLY A 114 -17.22 17.21 -32.42
N GLY A 115 -17.19 18.06 -31.38
CA GLY A 115 -18.34 18.41 -30.55
C GLY A 115 -18.51 17.59 -29.27
N HIS A 116 -17.64 16.61 -28.99
CA HIS A 116 -17.60 15.87 -27.71
C HIS A 116 -16.98 16.72 -26.60
N ASP A 117 -17.50 16.58 -25.37
CA ASP A 117 -16.90 17.21 -24.19
C ASP A 117 -15.65 16.42 -23.76
N PRO A 118 -14.50 17.09 -23.52
CA PRO A 118 -13.30 16.44 -22.98
C PRO A 118 -13.49 15.74 -21.62
N SER A 119 -14.57 16.01 -20.87
CA SER A 119 -14.90 15.27 -19.66
C SER A 119 -15.54 13.91 -19.91
N ASP A 120 -16.10 13.70 -21.09
CA ASP A 120 -16.91 12.51 -21.41
C ASP A 120 -16.10 11.38 -22.02
N GLY A 121 -14.79 11.58 -22.23
CA GLY A 121 -13.94 10.58 -22.86
C GLY A 121 -12.57 11.11 -23.25
N SER A 122 -11.97 10.48 -24.25
CA SER A 122 -10.66 10.86 -24.77
C SER A 122 -10.54 10.56 -26.25
N ILE A 123 -9.68 11.31 -26.94
CA ILE A 123 -9.34 11.07 -28.34
C ILE A 123 -8.11 10.17 -28.39
N TYR A 124 -8.20 9.13 -29.21
CA TYR A 124 -7.14 8.18 -29.44
C TYR A 124 -6.71 8.21 -30.90
N GLN A 125 -5.39 8.20 -31.13
CA GLN A 125 -4.80 7.88 -32.41
C GLN A 125 -4.79 6.36 -32.57
N LYS A 126 -5.42 5.88 -33.64
CA LYS A 126 -5.58 4.45 -33.95
C LYS A 126 -4.57 4.01 -35.00
N TRP A 127 -3.96 2.85 -34.79
CA TRP A 127 -3.01 2.22 -35.71
C TRP A 127 -3.38 0.75 -35.93
N CYS A 128 -3.95 0.41 -37.08
CA CYS A 128 -4.37 -0.94 -37.39
C CYS A 128 -3.39 -1.63 -38.32
N TYR A 129 -3.31 -2.96 -38.24
CA TYR A 129 -2.48 -3.75 -39.14
C TYR A 129 -3.12 -3.85 -40.53
N ASP A 130 -2.38 -3.49 -41.58
CA ASP A 130 -2.82 -3.51 -42.99
C ASP A 130 -1.98 -4.48 -43.84
N GLY A 131 -1.57 -5.61 -43.24
CA GLY A 131 -0.85 -6.67 -43.92
C GLY A 131 0.67 -6.53 -43.93
N GLY A 132 1.36 -7.60 -44.34
CA GLY A 132 2.81 -7.74 -44.16
C GLY A 132 3.68 -6.70 -44.89
N ALA A 133 3.17 -6.10 -45.96
CA ALA A 133 3.88 -5.06 -46.71
C ALA A 133 3.73 -3.66 -46.08
N ALA A 134 2.60 -3.37 -45.44
CA ALA A 134 2.29 -2.05 -44.88
C ALA A 134 2.54 -1.96 -43.37
N GLY A 135 2.38 -3.07 -42.65
CA GLY A 135 2.51 -3.12 -41.20
C GLY A 135 1.34 -2.42 -40.50
N PHE A 136 1.62 -1.82 -39.34
CA PHE A 136 0.65 -0.98 -38.64
C PHE A 136 0.61 0.42 -39.27
N VAL A 137 -0.56 0.82 -39.74
CA VAL A 137 -0.77 2.09 -40.43
C VAL A 137 -1.70 3.00 -39.65
N ASN A 138 -1.48 4.31 -39.76
CA ASN A 138 -2.33 5.30 -39.14
C ASN A 138 -3.75 5.16 -39.70
N SER A 139 -4.69 4.83 -38.83
CA SER A 139 -6.10 4.55 -39.18
C SER A 139 -7.03 5.70 -38.75
N GLY A 140 -6.47 6.88 -38.49
CA GLY A 140 -7.19 8.05 -38.04
C GLY A 140 -7.31 8.16 -36.52
N ILE A 141 -8.04 9.17 -36.08
CA ILE A 141 -8.33 9.45 -34.68
C ILE A 141 -9.79 9.12 -34.36
N GLU A 142 -10.05 8.70 -33.13
CA GLU A 142 -11.37 8.30 -32.66
C GLU A 142 -11.60 8.83 -31.24
N PHE A 143 -12.79 9.40 -30.98
CA PHE A 143 -13.23 9.69 -29.63
C PHE A 143 -13.85 8.42 -29.02
N LEU A 144 -13.38 8.05 -27.83
CA LEU A 144 -13.95 6.95 -27.05
C LEU A 144 -14.31 7.47 -25.66
N ALA A 145 -15.53 7.15 -25.22
CA ALA A 145 -16.01 7.51 -23.88
C ALA A 145 -15.23 6.72 -22.79
N ASP A 146 -14.97 5.45 -23.06
CA ASP A 146 -14.16 4.56 -22.23
C ASP A 146 -12.85 4.19 -22.95
N PRO A 147 -11.75 3.92 -22.22
CA PRO A 147 -10.52 3.43 -22.82
C PRO A 147 -10.76 2.14 -23.65
N PRO A 148 -10.08 1.97 -24.80
CA PRO A 148 -10.24 0.77 -25.60
C PRO A 148 -9.81 -0.49 -24.83
N PRO A 149 -10.38 -1.67 -25.11
CA PRO A 149 -9.93 -2.92 -24.50
C PRO A 149 -8.41 -3.11 -24.63
N GLY A 150 -7.74 -3.54 -23.57
CA GLY A 150 -6.27 -3.69 -23.54
C GLY A 150 -5.48 -2.39 -23.31
N TYR A 151 -6.16 -1.22 -23.32
CA TYR A 151 -5.54 0.05 -22.99
C TYR A 151 -5.08 0.09 -21.52
N GLY A 152 -3.79 0.39 -21.31
CA GLY A 152 -3.15 0.29 -19.99
C GLY A 152 -2.46 -1.06 -19.70
N GLY A 153 -2.60 -2.06 -20.58
CA GLY A 153 -1.89 -3.34 -20.52
C GLY A 153 -2.66 -4.49 -19.88
N LEU A 154 -2.04 -5.68 -19.86
CA LEU A 154 -2.47 -6.73 -18.94
C LEU A 154 -2.16 -6.24 -17.51
N PRO A 155 -3.05 -6.47 -16.53
CA PRO A 155 -2.74 -6.13 -15.15
C PRO A 155 -1.43 -6.80 -14.74
N SER A 156 -0.52 -6.00 -14.20
CA SER A 156 0.73 -6.50 -13.63
C SER A 156 0.47 -7.56 -12.57
N VAL A 157 1.44 -8.43 -12.32
CA VAL A 157 1.34 -9.41 -11.23
C VAL A 157 1.01 -8.74 -9.89
N LEU A 158 1.59 -7.55 -9.65
CA LEU A 158 1.32 -6.76 -8.44
C LEU A 158 -0.14 -6.30 -8.36
N GLU A 159 -0.76 -5.88 -9.47
CA GLU A 159 -2.17 -5.51 -9.51
C GLU A 159 -3.11 -6.71 -9.29
N ILE A 160 -2.76 -7.89 -9.82
CA ILE A 160 -3.54 -9.11 -9.57
C ILE A 160 -3.33 -9.57 -8.12
N ALA A 161 -2.12 -9.46 -7.57
CA ALA A 161 -1.85 -9.70 -6.16
C ALA A 161 -2.69 -8.80 -5.27
N LEU A 162 -2.78 -7.49 -5.59
CA LEU A 162 -3.63 -6.54 -4.89
C LEU A 162 -5.10 -6.97 -4.89
N ARG A 163 -5.63 -7.40 -6.05
CA ARG A 163 -7.00 -7.92 -6.16
C ARG A 163 -7.21 -9.16 -5.30
N ALA A 164 -6.27 -10.10 -5.30
CA ALA A 164 -6.34 -11.29 -4.45
C ALA A 164 -6.29 -10.93 -2.96
N ILE A 165 -5.43 -10.00 -2.56
CA ILE A 165 -5.30 -9.53 -1.17
C ILE A 165 -6.59 -8.83 -0.71
N ASN A 166 -7.15 -7.94 -1.52
CA ASN A 166 -8.40 -7.25 -1.19
C ASN A 166 -9.63 -8.17 -1.20
N ALA A 167 -9.53 -9.35 -1.84
CA ALA A 167 -10.57 -10.37 -1.83
C ALA A 167 -10.46 -11.36 -0.65
N LEU A 168 -9.42 -11.26 0.18
CA LEU A 168 -9.28 -12.11 1.36
C LEU A 168 -10.46 -11.91 2.32
N PRO A 169 -11.19 -12.97 2.71
CA PRO A 169 -12.28 -12.89 3.67
C PRO A 169 -11.72 -12.83 5.10
N ILE A 170 -11.05 -11.72 5.43
CA ILE A 170 -10.45 -11.48 6.74
C ILE A 170 -11.10 -10.27 7.42
N ALA A 171 -11.30 -10.38 8.72
CA ALA A 171 -11.93 -9.37 9.55
C ALA A 171 -11.06 -9.04 10.77
N GLY A 172 -11.46 -7.98 11.49
CA GLY A 172 -10.94 -7.70 12.82
C GLY A 172 -11.44 -8.75 13.81
N PRO A 173 -10.97 -8.72 15.06
CA PRO A 173 -11.42 -9.68 16.06
C PRO A 173 -12.93 -9.55 16.29
N ALA A 174 -13.62 -10.67 16.42
CA ALA A 174 -14.97 -10.72 16.97
C ALA A 174 -14.86 -10.62 18.50
N ILE A 175 -14.83 -9.38 19.00
CA ILE A 175 -14.40 -9.07 20.37
C ILE A 175 -15.29 -9.75 21.41
N GLY A 176 -14.68 -10.69 22.14
CA GLY A 176 -15.18 -11.18 23.41
C GLY A 176 -14.43 -10.52 24.57
N LEU A 177 -15.18 -10.01 25.55
CA LEU A 177 -14.60 -9.26 26.67
C LEU A 177 -15.39 -9.52 27.97
N VAL A 178 -14.67 -9.63 29.09
CA VAL A 178 -15.25 -9.56 30.44
C VAL A 178 -14.56 -8.43 31.21
N PRO A 179 -15.29 -7.44 31.76
CA PRO A 179 -16.76 -7.31 31.77
C PRO A 179 -17.36 -7.15 30.37
N ARG A 180 -18.55 -7.71 30.13
CA ARG A 180 -19.22 -7.56 28.83
C ARG A 180 -19.59 -6.09 28.58
N PRO A 181 -19.63 -5.63 27.32
CA PRO A 181 -20.20 -4.32 26.98
C PRO A 181 -21.59 -4.15 27.60
N GLY A 182 -21.84 -2.98 28.21
CA GLY A 182 -23.06 -2.70 28.98
C GLY A 182 -23.00 -3.12 30.46
N SER A 183 -22.01 -3.92 30.86
CA SER A 183 -21.71 -4.21 32.27
C SER A 183 -20.61 -3.28 32.81
N THR A 184 -20.39 -3.33 34.12
CA THR A 184 -19.38 -2.52 34.81
C THR A 184 -18.25 -3.41 35.31
N GLY A 185 -17.02 -3.11 34.91
CA GLY A 185 -15.81 -3.63 35.53
C GLY A 185 -15.34 -2.73 36.66
N LEU A 186 -14.38 -3.23 37.44
CA LEU A 186 -13.78 -2.48 38.54
C LEU A 186 -12.29 -2.31 38.33
N VAL A 187 -11.77 -1.16 38.72
CA VAL A 187 -10.32 -0.92 38.82
C VAL A 187 -9.66 -2.07 39.60
N GLY A 188 -8.53 -2.56 39.09
CA GLY A 188 -7.77 -3.66 39.69
C GLY A 188 -8.31 -5.08 39.44
N LEU A 189 -9.56 -5.24 38.98
CA LEU A 189 -10.08 -6.54 38.58
C LEU A 189 -9.65 -6.91 37.14
N PRO A 190 -9.43 -8.21 36.86
CA PRO A 190 -8.97 -8.64 35.54
C PRO A 190 -10.04 -8.44 34.48
N VAL A 191 -9.63 -7.82 33.38
CA VAL A 191 -10.34 -7.79 32.11
C VAL A 191 -9.84 -8.94 31.26
N TRP A 192 -10.74 -9.80 30.79
CA TRP A 192 -10.42 -10.90 29.86
C TRP A 192 -10.76 -10.46 28.44
N MET A 193 -9.90 -10.79 27.48
CA MET A 193 -10.09 -10.45 26.07
C MET A 193 -9.83 -11.68 25.21
N TRP A 194 -10.68 -11.89 24.21
CA TRP A 194 -10.50 -12.92 23.19
C TRP A 194 -11.21 -12.50 21.90
N THR A 195 -10.96 -13.22 20.81
CA THR A 195 -11.82 -13.21 19.63
C THR A 195 -12.59 -14.51 19.57
N GLU A 196 -13.87 -14.46 19.18
CA GLU A 196 -14.53 -15.68 18.71
C GLU A 196 -13.77 -16.21 17.49
N VAL A 197 -13.45 -17.50 17.51
CA VAL A 197 -12.65 -18.14 16.45
C VAL A 197 -13.60 -18.56 15.33
N THR A 198 -13.53 -17.81 14.24
CA THR A 198 -14.14 -18.13 12.95
C THR A 198 -13.04 -18.05 11.89
N PRO A 199 -13.22 -18.70 10.73
CA PRO A 199 -12.24 -18.62 9.65
C PRO A 199 -11.85 -17.17 9.29
N GLU A 200 -12.77 -16.22 9.39
CA GLU A 200 -12.57 -14.80 9.04
C GLU A 200 -11.88 -13.98 10.14
N THR A 201 -11.99 -14.39 11.41
CA THR A 201 -11.51 -13.60 12.58
C THR A 201 -10.19 -14.11 13.14
N TRP A 202 -9.93 -15.43 13.05
CA TRP A 202 -8.69 -16.05 13.51
C TRP A 202 -8.46 -17.39 12.80
N GLY A 203 -7.36 -17.50 12.05
CA GLY A 203 -7.04 -18.71 11.30
C GLY A 203 -6.22 -18.44 10.04
N THR A 204 -6.39 -19.30 9.04
CA THR A 204 -5.79 -19.15 7.71
C THR A 204 -6.89 -19.01 6.66
N GLN A 205 -6.77 -18.03 5.78
CA GLN A 205 -7.69 -17.76 4.68
C GLN A 205 -6.94 -17.58 3.37
N SER A 206 -7.58 -17.87 2.24
CA SER A 206 -6.99 -17.64 0.93
C SER A 206 -7.99 -17.09 -0.07
N ALA A 207 -7.50 -16.33 -1.03
CA ALA A 207 -8.26 -15.80 -2.16
C ALA A 207 -7.39 -15.78 -3.42
N THR A 208 -8.01 -15.93 -4.57
CA THR A 208 -7.34 -15.98 -5.87
C THR A 208 -7.95 -14.94 -6.80
N ALA A 209 -7.09 -14.19 -7.49
CA ALA A 209 -7.48 -13.33 -8.60
C ALA A 209 -6.79 -13.83 -9.87
N SER A 210 -7.49 -13.74 -11.01
CA SER A 210 -7.00 -14.27 -12.28
C SER A 210 -7.42 -13.43 -13.47
N VAL A 211 -6.57 -13.43 -14.49
CA VAL A 211 -6.84 -13.00 -15.86
C VAL A 211 -6.43 -14.16 -16.80
N PRO A 212 -6.74 -14.13 -18.10
CA PRO A 212 -6.28 -15.16 -19.02
C PRO A 212 -4.75 -15.34 -18.96
N GLY A 213 -4.28 -16.56 -18.69
CA GLY A 213 -2.86 -16.92 -18.65
C GLY A 213 -2.11 -16.58 -17.35
N LEU A 214 -2.73 -15.88 -16.39
CA LEU A 214 -2.08 -15.45 -15.14
C LEU A 214 -3.05 -15.48 -13.95
N SER A 215 -2.64 -16.09 -12.84
CA SER A 215 -3.38 -16.00 -11.59
C SER A 215 -2.45 -15.80 -10.40
N VAL A 216 -2.96 -15.12 -9.37
CA VAL A 216 -2.28 -14.91 -8.09
C VAL A 216 -3.17 -15.41 -6.97
N THR A 217 -2.59 -16.23 -6.09
CA THR A 217 -3.26 -16.70 -4.86
C THR A 217 -2.61 -16.04 -3.65
N ALA A 218 -3.40 -15.30 -2.88
CA ALA A 218 -3.02 -14.72 -1.60
C ALA A 218 -3.50 -15.64 -0.46
N THR A 219 -2.67 -15.80 0.57
CA THR A 219 -2.97 -16.57 1.78
C THR A 219 -2.66 -15.71 3.00
N ALA A 220 -3.65 -15.47 3.84
CA ALA A 220 -3.54 -14.72 5.09
C ALA A 220 -3.52 -15.67 6.30
N ARG A 221 -2.67 -15.39 7.28
CA ARG A 221 -2.62 -16.09 8.57
C ARG A 221 -2.65 -15.11 9.73
N SER A 222 -3.60 -15.24 10.65
CA SER A 222 -3.63 -14.40 11.85
C SER A 222 -2.43 -14.70 12.76
N ARG A 223 -1.73 -13.66 13.23
CA ARG A 223 -0.54 -13.80 14.07
C ARG A 223 -0.76 -13.39 15.51
N GLN A 224 -1.45 -12.27 15.72
CA GLN A 224 -1.62 -11.65 17.02
C GLN A 224 -2.81 -10.70 17.01
N ILE A 225 -3.32 -10.36 18.20
CA ILE A 225 -4.25 -9.27 18.42
C ILE A 225 -3.58 -8.25 19.33
N SER A 226 -3.53 -7.00 18.88
CA SER A 226 -3.12 -5.85 19.69
C SER A 226 -4.36 -5.15 20.21
N TRP A 227 -4.49 -5.02 21.52
CA TRP A 227 -5.61 -4.36 22.19
C TRP A 227 -5.20 -2.98 22.71
N ASP A 228 -5.66 -1.92 22.08
CA ASP A 228 -5.65 -0.57 22.68
C ASP A 228 -6.77 -0.50 23.72
N MET A 229 -6.40 -0.25 24.97
CA MET A 229 -7.33 -0.26 26.10
C MET A 229 -7.99 1.11 26.34
N GLY A 230 -7.65 2.14 25.56
CA GLY A 230 -8.24 3.48 25.65
C GLY A 230 -7.75 4.32 26.85
N ASP A 231 -6.80 3.80 27.63
CA ASP A 231 -6.09 4.50 28.70
C ASP A 231 -4.66 4.91 28.31
N GLY A 232 -4.28 4.70 27.05
CA GLY A 232 -2.93 4.91 26.54
C GLY A 232 -2.05 3.65 26.59
N SER A 233 -2.56 2.55 27.14
CA SER A 233 -1.88 1.25 27.15
C SER A 233 -2.31 0.36 25.98
N THR A 234 -1.38 -0.46 25.52
CA THR A 234 -1.64 -1.52 24.54
C THR A 234 -1.24 -2.88 25.09
N LYS A 235 -2.11 -3.88 24.95
CA LYS A 235 -1.85 -5.27 25.29
C LYS A 235 -1.79 -6.13 24.03
N VAL A 236 -0.62 -6.70 23.73
CA VAL A 236 -0.46 -7.64 22.61
C VAL A 236 -0.62 -9.07 23.10
N CYS A 237 -1.45 -9.84 22.39
CA CYS A 237 -1.71 -11.25 22.64
C CYS A 237 -1.41 -12.05 21.36
N PRO A 238 -0.44 -12.99 21.38
CA PRO A 238 -0.04 -13.77 20.20
C PRO A 238 -0.97 -14.99 19.94
N ASN A 239 -2.21 -14.90 20.39
CA ASN A 239 -3.23 -15.96 20.34
C ASN A 239 -4.62 -15.32 20.28
N GLU A 240 -5.63 -16.14 20.01
CA GLU A 240 -7.05 -15.74 19.97
C GLU A 240 -7.62 -15.31 21.33
N GLY A 241 -6.90 -15.56 22.44
CA GLY A 241 -7.39 -15.42 23.80
C GLY A 241 -8.26 -16.60 24.25
N THR A 242 -8.53 -16.69 25.55
CA THR A 242 -9.34 -17.77 26.12
C THR A 242 -10.72 -17.21 26.49
N PRO A 243 -11.81 -17.75 25.90
CA PRO A 243 -13.15 -17.34 26.28
C PRO A 243 -13.39 -17.50 27.78
N TYR A 244 -13.95 -16.47 28.40
CA TYR A 244 -14.30 -16.53 29.82
C TYR A 244 -15.45 -17.52 30.06
N THR A 245 -15.36 -18.28 31.15
CA THR A 245 -16.47 -19.11 31.65
C THR A 245 -16.82 -18.70 33.07
N ALA A 246 -18.07 -18.89 33.49
CA ALA A 246 -18.48 -18.54 34.86
C ALA A 246 -17.67 -19.27 35.95
N ALA A 247 -17.11 -20.46 35.63
CA ALA A 247 -16.23 -21.21 36.52
C ALA A 247 -14.88 -20.50 36.78
N SER A 248 -14.45 -19.59 35.89
CA SER A 248 -13.21 -18.82 36.01
C SER A 248 -13.28 -17.72 37.07
N GLY A 249 -14.47 -17.38 37.58
CA GLY A 249 -14.63 -16.45 38.71
C GLY A 249 -13.88 -15.13 38.53
N GLY A 250 -13.00 -14.81 39.48
CA GLY A 250 -12.14 -13.61 39.49
C GLY A 250 -10.70 -13.86 39.03
N ASP A 251 -10.42 -15.01 38.41
CA ASP A 251 -9.07 -15.36 37.96
C ASP A 251 -8.59 -14.44 36.82
N TYR A 252 -7.28 -14.39 36.62
CA TYR A 252 -6.69 -13.70 35.48
C TYR A 252 -6.75 -14.61 34.23
N SER A 253 -6.97 -14.01 33.06
CA SER A 253 -6.98 -14.78 31.80
C SER A 253 -5.66 -15.51 31.58
N PRO A 254 -5.67 -16.81 31.26
CA PRO A 254 -4.45 -17.59 31.07
C PRO A 254 -3.66 -17.16 29.82
N THR A 255 -4.31 -16.51 28.86
CA THR A 255 -3.75 -16.19 27.54
C THR A 255 -3.75 -14.70 27.23
N CYS A 256 -4.83 -13.99 27.54
CA CYS A 256 -4.98 -12.58 27.21
C CYS A 256 -5.88 -11.86 28.23
N GLY A 257 -5.25 -11.11 29.13
CA GLY A 257 -5.93 -10.30 30.13
C GLY A 257 -5.25 -8.96 30.36
N TYR A 258 -5.97 -8.05 30.99
CA TYR A 258 -5.54 -6.69 31.31
C TYR A 258 -6.12 -6.23 32.67
N ARG A 259 -5.58 -5.17 33.27
CA ARG A 259 -6.14 -4.52 34.47
C ARG A 259 -6.04 -3.01 34.32
N TYR A 260 -7.18 -2.34 34.44
CA TYR A 260 -7.22 -0.89 34.53
C TYR A 260 -6.80 -0.42 35.91
N THR A 261 -6.05 0.68 35.95
CA THR A 261 -5.63 1.36 37.19
C THR A 261 -6.48 2.58 37.50
N GLU A 262 -7.29 3.03 36.56
CA GLU A 262 -8.14 4.23 36.68
C GLU A 262 -9.58 3.93 36.24
N PRO A 263 -10.58 4.62 36.83
CA PRO A 263 -11.95 4.51 36.39
C PRO A 263 -12.18 5.29 35.08
N SER A 264 -13.12 4.80 34.28
CA SER A 264 -13.48 5.36 32.98
C SER A 264 -14.35 6.61 33.04
N ARG A 265 -14.82 7.02 34.23
CA ARG A 265 -15.80 8.11 34.41
C ARG A 265 -15.40 9.43 33.74
N ASP A 266 -14.11 9.70 33.58
CA ASP A 266 -13.59 10.93 33.01
C ASP A 266 -13.40 10.87 31.49
N LYS A 267 -13.66 9.72 30.86
CA LYS A 267 -13.66 9.60 29.40
C LYS A 267 -14.86 10.33 28.79
N ARG A 268 -14.59 11.09 27.73
CA ARG A 268 -15.55 11.97 27.02
C ARG A 268 -15.62 11.57 25.55
N ILE A 269 -16.02 10.33 25.28
CA ILE A 269 -16.19 9.82 23.92
C ILE A 269 -17.64 10.08 23.50
N ALA A 270 -17.84 10.69 22.32
CA ALA A 270 -19.17 10.94 21.79
C ALA A 270 -19.97 9.63 21.66
N GLY A 271 -21.19 9.61 22.17
CA GLY A 271 -22.05 8.41 22.22
C GLY A 271 -21.69 7.38 23.31
N HIS A 272 -20.52 7.50 23.95
CA HIS A 272 -20.01 6.54 24.95
C HIS A 272 -19.39 7.26 26.16
N PRO A 273 -20.13 8.15 26.86
CA PRO A 273 -19.59 8.89 28.00
C PRO A 273 -19.28 7.94 29.18
N GLY A 274 -18.14 8.20 29.84
CA GLY A 274 -17.72 7.42 31.00
C GLY A 274 -17.39 5.96 30.66
N GLN A 275 -16.78 5.72 29.49
CA GLN A 275 -16.35 4.41 29.01
C GLN A 275 -14.99 4.51 28.33
N TYR A 276 -14.16 3.48 28.49
CA TYR A 276 -12.97 3.29 27.66
C TYR A 276 -13.39 2.75 26.29
N ARG A 277 -12.77 3.28 25.23
CA ARG A 277 -12.81 2.66 23.90
C ARG A 277 -11.72 1.60 23.86
N VAL A 278 -12.12 0.35 23.61
CA VAL A 278 -11.20 -0.77 23.44
C VAL A 278 -11.17 -1.12 21.96
N GLU A 279 -10.01 -1.07 21.35
CA GLU A 279 -9.80 -1.46 19.96
C GLU A 279 -8.91 -2.70 19.89
N GLY A 280 -9.43 -3.78 19.32
CA GLY A 280 -8.65 -4.97 19.01
C GLY A 280 -8.25 -4.96 17.55
N THR A 281 -6.95 -5.12 17.27
CA THR A 281 -6.38 -5.14 15.91
C THR A 281 -5.69 -6.46 15.66
N THR A 282 -6.28 -7.29 14.79
CA THR A 282 -5.67 -8.53 14.31
C THR A 282 -4.64 -8.21 13.23
N THR A 283 -3.40 -8.69 13.42
CA THR A 283 -2.37 -8.67 12.38
C THR A 283 -2.45 -9.96 11.57
N TRP A 284 -2.77 -9.85 10.29
CA TRP A 284 -2.76 -10.94 9.32
C TRP A 284 -1.48 -10.88 8.50
N HIS A 285 -0.69 -11.93 8.55
CA HIS A 285 0.45 -12.06 7.66
C HIS A 285 0.01 -12.70 6.34
N VAL A 286 0.17 -11.95 5.26
CA VAL A 286 -0.27 -12.33 3.93
C VAL A 286 0.92 -12.66 3.06
N THR A 287 0.88 -13.84 2.45
CA THR A 287 1.81 -14.27 1.41
C THR A 287 1.05 -14.49 0.12
N TRP A 288 1.60 -14.11 -1.03
CA TRP A 288 0.99 -14.39 -2.32
C TRP A 288 1.97 -15.01 -3.31
N VAL A 289 1.44 -15.79 -4.24
CA VAL A 289 2.19 -16.45 -5.31
C VAL A 289 1.44 -16.38 -6.62
N ALA A 290 2.14 -15.99 -7.68
CA ALA A 290 1.67 -15.97 -9.04
C ALA A 290 1.97 -17.29 -9.77
N THR A 291 1.20 -17.63 -10.79
CA THR A 291 1.50 -18.77 -11.68
C THR A 291 2.80 -18.60 -12.46
N THR A 292 3.32 -17.37 -12.58
CA THR A 292 4.64 -17.05 -13.14
C THR A 292 5.80 -17.37 -12.18
N GLY A 293 5.52 -17.67 -10.91
CA GLY A 293 6.51 -17.95 -9.86
C GLY A 293 6.90 -16.72 -9.04
N GLU A 294 6.43 -15.52 -9.40
CA GLU A 294 6.58 -14.31 -8.58
C GLU A 294 5.83 -14.46 -7.26
N THR A 295 6.38 -13.88 -6.20
CA THR A 295 5.84 -13.97 -4.85
C THR A 295 6.02 -12.66 -4.12
N GLY A 296 5.25 -12.47 -3.05
CA GLY A 296 5.45 -11.38 -2.11
C GLY A 296 4.75 -11.64 -0.79
N GLU A 297 5.07 -10.79 0.19
CA GLU A 297 4.50 -10.86 1.52
C GLU A 297 4.28 -9.46 2.09
N LEU A 298 3.29 -9.34 2.96
CA LEU A 298 2.98 -8.13 3.72
C LEU A 298 2.14 -8.46 4.94
N ASP A 299 2.06 -7.52 5.89
CA ASP A 299 1.11 -7.61 6.99
C ASP A 299 -0.09 -6.70 6.73
N VAL A 300 -1.29 -7.23 6.99
CA VAL A 300 -2.57 -6.53 6.88
C VAL A 300 -3.22 -6.45 8.25
N ALA A 301 -3.61 -5.24 8.66
CA ALA A 301 -4.31 -5.03 9.92
C ALA A 301 -5.82 -5.00 9.69
N ARG A 302 -6.56 -5.64 10.61
CA ARG A 302 -8.01 -5.52 10.70
C ARG A 302 -8.44 -5.30 12.15
N SER A 303 -9.27 -4.29 12.38
CA SER A 303 -9.60 -3.78 13.70
C SER A 303 -11.10 -3.81 13.97
N SER A 304 -11.45 -4.05 15.22
CA SER A 304 -12.81 -3.94 15.75
C SER A 304 -12.78 -3.08 17.01
N THR A 305 -13.88 -2.41 17.33
CA THR A 305 -13.97 -1.55 18.53
C THR A 305 -15.15 -1.96 19.40
N THR A 306 -14.94 -1.88 20.71
CA THR A 306 -16.01 -1.96 21.71
C THR A 306 -15.79 -0.93 22.82
N TYR A 307 -16.76 -0.81 23.73
CA TYR A 307 -16.71 0.14 24.83
C TYR A 307 -17.03 -0.52 26.15
N ILE A 308 -16.24 -0.19 27.18
CA ILE A 308 -16.38 -0.78 28.51
C ILE A 308 -16.39 0.28 29.59
N ARG A 309 -17.23 0.08 30.61
CA ARG A 309 -17.23 0.90 31.81
C ARG A 309 -16.37 0.26 32.87
N ILE A 310 -15.45 1.04 33.40
CA ILE A 310 -14.65 0.71 34.57
C ILE A 310 -14.97 1.73 35.65
N ASP A 311 -15.40 1.25 36.81
CA ASP A 311 -15.63 2.06 38.01
C ASP A 311 -14.62 1.70 39.10
N GLU A 312 -14.60 2.49 40.16
CA GLU A 312 -13.81 2.19 41.36
C GLU A 312 -14.76 1.87 42.52
N MET A 313 -14.41 0.89 43.34
CA MET A 313 -15.16 0.60 44.55
C MET A 313 -14.69 1.56 45.65
N GLN A 314 -15.56 2.49 46.05
CA GLN A 314 -15.32 3.34 47.21
C GLN A 314 -15.97 2.72 48.45
N VAL A 315 -15.16 2.37 49.45
CA VAL A 315 -15.67 1.97 50.77
C VAL A 315 -15.88 3.23 51.59
N VAL A 316 -17.12 3.53 51.93
CA VAL A 316 -17.45 4.56 52.92
C VAL A 316 -17.41 3.90 54.29
N THR A 317 -16.30 4.02 55.01
CA THR A 317 -16.25 3.69 56.43
C THR A 317 -16.95 4.80 57.20
N ARG A 318 -18.07 4.47 57.86
CA ARG A 318 -18.83 5.37 58.73
C ARG A 318 -18.33 5.30 60.16
#